data_AF-A0A1R4H1Q1-F1
#
_entry.id   AF-A0A1R4H1Q1-F1
#
_cell.length_a   1.000
_cell.length_b   1.000
_cell.length_c   1.000
_cell.angle_alpha   90.00
_cell.angle_beta   90.00
_cell.angle_gamma   90.00
#
_symmetry.space_group_name_H-M   'P 1'
#
loop_
_entity.id
_entity.type
_entity.pdbx_description
1 polymer ?
#
loop_
_entity_poly.entity_id
_entity_poly.type
_entity_poly.pdbx_seq_one_letter_code
_entity_poly.pdbx_strand_id
1 'polypeptide(L)'
;MRYFVTGEQYRKSLLNTLVLMFLGYIALLWLSNGLMYFHHMDLTAKSVTDYYLGSEEQFTQPRSYQGMLEVSHFHLFAMGMLVVTLTHLMLMTDFSIRLKIWLSSLTYLSAIADEAGGWLVRFVHPLFAYFKIGAFLLLEFSLAALLVAVTLSLIRARKPPNQTIHHSKIKIHKKIKNHHE
;
A
#
# COMPACT_ATOMS: atom_id res chain seq x y z
N MET A 1 37.58 13.32 12.90
CA MET A 1 36.54 13.01 11.91
C MET A 1 35.14 12.92 12.56
N ARG A 2 34.59 14.02 13.11
CA ARG A 2 33.32 14.00 13.87
C ARG A 2 32.17 14.77 13.21
N TYR A 3 32.44 15.49 12.11
CA TYR A 3 31.47 16.38 11.44
C TYR A 3 30.80 15.78 10.18
N PHE A 4 31.35 14.72 9.59
CA PHE A 4 30.72 14.08 8.41
C PHE A 4 29.56 13.16 8.78
N VAL A 5 29.50 12.66 10.01
CA VAL A 5 28.49 11.69 10.46
C VAL A 5 27.13 12.34 10.72
N THR A 6 27.09 13.61 11.13
CA THR A 6 25.83 14.29 11.48
C THR A 6 25.00 14.61 10.24
N GLY A 7 25.61 15.15 9.19
CA GLY A 7 24.89 15.53 7.96
C GLY A 7 24.20 14.35 7.25
N GLU A 8 24.85 13.19 7.20
CA GLU A 8 24.27 11.97 6.62
C GLU A 8 23.06 11.47 7.42
N GLN A 9 23.12 11.56 8.75
CA GLN A 9 22.07 11.11 9.64
C GLN A 9 20.83 12.02 9.61
N TYR A 10 21.01 13.35 9.51
CA TYR A 10 19.91 14.28 9.28
C TYR A 10 19.22 14.03 7.93
N ARG A 11 19.99 13.79 6.86
CA ARG A 11 19.44 13.46 5.53
C ARG A 11 18.60 12.18 5.55
N LYS A 12 19.07 11.12 6.23
CA LYS A 12 18.31 9.86 6.41
C LYS A 12 17.00 10.07 7.19
N SER A 13 17.02 10.87 8.25
CA SER A 13 15.83 11.17 9.04
C SER A 13 14.79 11.99 8.26
N LEU A 14 15.24 12.98 7.48
CA LEU A 14 14.38 13.78 6.61
C LEU A 14 13.72 12.92 5.53
N LEU A 15 14.50 12.11 4.81
CA LEU A 15 13.99 11.18 3.80
C LEU A 15 12.92 10.25 4.38
N ASN A 16 13.22 9.61 5.52
CA ASN A 16 12.25 8.74 6.18
C ASN A 16 10.97 9.48 6.58
N THR A 17 11.03 10.79 6.85
CA THR A 17 9.86 11.59 7.25
C THR A 17 9.00 11.91 6.04
N LEU A 18 9.62 12.30 4.94
CA LEU A 18 8.92 12.49 3.67
C LEU A 18 8.24 11.19 3.21
N VAL A 19 8.91 10.04 3.30
CA VAL A 19 8.32 8.75 2.95
C VAL A 19 7.15 8.39 3.88
N LEU A 20 7.23 8.62 5.18
CA LEU A 20 6.08 8.40 6.09
C LEU A 20 4.90 9.32 5.77
N MET A 21 5.15 10.60 5.47
CA MET A 21 4.09 11.53 5.07
C MET A 21 3.42 11.08 3.77
N PHE A 22 4.22 10.65 2.79
CA PHE A 22 3.72 10.06 1.54
C PHE A 22 2.87 8.80 1.77
N LEU A 23 3.32 7.88 2.65
CA LEU A 23 2.54 6.71 3.04
C LEU A 23 1.23 7.11 3.75
N GLY A 24 1.22 8.24 4.49
CA GLY A 24 0.01 8.83 5.04
C GLY A 24 -1.01 9.23 3.96
N TYR A 25 -0.56 9.88 2.88
CA TYR A 25 -1.41 10.17 1.73
C TYR A 25 -1.92 8.91 1.05
N ILE A 26 -1.09 7.86 0.92
CA ILE A 26 -1.54 6.56 0.41
C ILE A 26 -2.60 5.93 1.33
N ALA A 27 -2.45 6.06 2.64
CA ALA A 27 -3.45 5.55 3.59
C ALA A 27 -4.80 6.25 3.41
N LEU A 28 -4.78 7.58 3.21
CA LEU A 28 -5.98 8.35 2.92
C LEU A 28 -6.60 7.96 1.58
N LEU A 29 -5.77 7.76 0.54
CA LEU A 29 -6.23 7.27 -0.76
C LEU A 29 -6.92 5.91 -0.62
N TRP A 30 -6.26 4.96 0.05
CA TRP A 30 -6.80 3.63 0.33
C TRP A 30 -8.14 3.70 1.08
N LEU A 31 -8.21 4.50 2.14
CA LEU A 31 -9.45 4.69 2.89
C LEU A 31 -10.55 5.31 2.04
N SER A 32 -10.22 6.35 1.26
CA SER A 32 -11.19 7.01 0.37
C SER A 32 -11.70 6.09 -0.73
N ASN A 33 -10.85 5.19 -1.24
CA ASN A 33 -11.23 4.20 -2.23
C ASN A 33 -12.26 3.21 -1.66
N GLY A 34 -11.99 2.70 -0.45
CA GLY A 34 -12.94 1.86 0.28
C GLY A 34 -14.28 2.56 0.52
N LEU A 35 -14.25 3.80 1.04
CA LEU A 35 -15.47 4.57 1.30
C LEU A 35 -16.26 4.87 0.01
N MET A 36 -15.58 5.22 -1.08
CA MET A 36 -16.21 5.45 -2.38
C MET A 36 -16.86 4.17 -2.92
N TYR A 37 -16.23 3.02 -2.75
CA TYR A 37 -16.81 1.75 -3.15
C TYR A 37 -18.14 1.53 -2.43
N PHE A 38 -18.15 1.59 -1.08
CA PHE A 38 -19.37 1.38 -0.29
C PHE A 38 -20.44 2.45 -0.49
N HIS A 39 -20.07 3.65 -0.92
CA HIS A 39 -21.03 4.69 -1.26
C HIS A 39 -21.75 4.43 -2.60
N HIS A 40 -21.08 3.75 -3.53
CA HIS A 40 -21.62 3.48 -4.86
C HIS A 40 -22.15 2.05 -5.03
N MET A 41 -21.60 1.10 -4.29
CA MET A 41 -21.82 -0.33 -4.44
C MET A 41 -21.74 -1.02 -3.08
N ASP A 42 -22.55 -2.06 -2.89
CA ASP A 42 -22.43 -2.97 -1.77
C ASP A 42 -21.66 -4.23 -2.17
N LEU A 43 -21.33 -5.08 -1.20
CA LEU A 43 -20.74 -6.41 -1.43
C LEU A 43 -21.75 -7.42 -2.01
N THR A 44 -22.79 -6.96 -2.70
CA THR A 44 -23.81 -7.79 -3.33
C THR A 44 -23.68 -7.73 -4.85
N ALA A 45 -23.85 -8.88 -5.51
CA ALA A 45 -23.76 -8.93 -6.97
C ALA A 45 -24.79 -8.01 -7.65
N LYS A 46 -26.01 -7.90 -7.09
CA LYS A 46 -27.06 -7.01 -7.62
C LYS A 46 -26.61 -5.55 -7.63
N SER A 47 -26.03 -5.06 -6.53
CA SER A 47 -25.57 -3.66 -6.44
C SER A 47 -24.50 -3.35 -7.50
N VAL A 48 -23.55 -4.27 -7.70
CA VAL A 48 -22.52 -4.12 -8.74
C VAL A 48 -23.12 -4.18 -10.15
N THR A 49 -24.03 -5.11 -10.42
CA THR A 49 -24.68 -5.17 -11.74
C THR A 49 -25.50 -3.92 -12.02
N ASP A 50 -26.27 -3.43 -11.05
CA ASP A 50 -27.09 -2.22 -11.16
C ASP A 50 -26.22 -0.99 -11.40
N TYR A 51 -25.05 -0.91 -10.77
CA TYR A 51 -24.09 0.17 -10.97
C TYR A 51 -23.51 0.22 -12.40
N TYR A 52 -23.20 -0.94 -13.00
CA TYR A 52 -22.58 -1.00 -14.32
C TYR A 52 -23.61 -1.06 -15.47
N LEU A 53 -24.67 -1.83 -15.31
CA LEU A 53 -25.72 -2.07 -16.32
C LEU A 53 -26.89 -1.10 -16.19
N GLY A 54 -26.95 -0.29 -15.13
CA GLY A 54 -28.09 0.55 -14.82
C GLY A 54 -29.20 -0.21 -14.12
N SER A 55 -30.14 0.53 -13.54
CA SER A 55 -31.28 0.00 -12.82
C SER A 55 -32.50 0.86 -13.09
N GLU A 56 -33.58 0.22 -13.53
CA GLU A 56 -34.88 0.89 -13.72
C GLU A 56 -35.45 1.36 -12.37
N GLU A 57 -35.25 0.59 -11.29
CA GLU A 57 -35.70 0.94 -9.94
C GLU A 57 -35.05 2.25 -9.44
N GLN A 58 -33.80 2.49 -9.84
CA GLN A 58 -33.02 3.66 -9.45
C GLN A 58 -32.98 4.74 -10.54
N PHE A 59 -33.68 4.52 -11.66
CA PHE A 59 -33.66 5.36 -12.86
C PHE A 59 -32.23 5.68 -13.35
N THR A 60 -31.31 4.72 -13.21
CA THR A 60 -29.90 4.88 -13.62
C THR A 60 -29.66 4.24 -14.98
N GLN A 61 -28.91 4.94 -15.82
CA GLN A 61 -28.51 4.43 -17.13
C GLN A 61 -27.26 3.55 -17.02
N PRO A 62 -27.11 2.53 -17.89
CA PRO A 62 -25.88 1.77 -17.99
C PRO A 62 -24.68 2.68 -18.25
N ARG A 63 -23.51 2.31 -17.69
CA ARG A 63 -22.26 3.03 -17.95
C ARG A 63 -21.95 3.01 -19.45
N SER A 64 -21.60 4.18 -20.00
CA SER A 64 -21.19 4.32 -21.39
C SER A 64 -19.78 3.77 -21.60
N TYR A 65 -19.49 3.32 -22.83
CA TYR A 65 -18.14 2.85 -23.19
C TYR A 65 -17.09 3.95 -23.01
N GLN A 66 -17.39 5.19 -23.41
CA GLN A 66 -16.51 6.33 -23.21
C GLN A 66 -16.23 6.56 -21.72
N GLY A 67 -17.26 6.54 -20.86
CA GLY A 67 -17.07 6.72 -19.42
C GLY A 67 -16.23 5.62 -18.79
N MET A 68 -16.39 4.37 -19.24
CA MET A 68 -15.54 3.26 -18.82
C MET A 68 -14.09 3.48 -19.26
N LEU A 69 -13.84 3.88 -20.51
CA LEU A 69 -12.50 4.16 -21.00
C LEU A 69 -11.81 5.29 -20.26
N GLU A 70 -12.52 6.39 -19.98
CA GLU A 70 -11.97 7.53 -19.25
C GLU A 70 -11.53 7.11 -17.85
N VAL A 71 -12.39 6.39 -17.12
CA VAL A 71 -12.04 5.87 -15.79
C VAL A 71 -10.84 4.93 -15.86
N SER A 72 -10.86 3.96 -16.78
CA SER A 72 -9.76 3.00 -16.93
C SER A 72 -8.44 3.68 -17.29
N HIS A 73 -8.46 4.69 -18.16
CA HIS A 73 -7.24 5.37 -18.58
C HIS A 73 -6.54 6.03 -17.38
N PHE A 74 -7.28 6.78 -16.57
CA PHE A 74 -6.74 7.42 -15.38
C PHE A 74 -6.40 6.42 -14.29
N HIS A 75 -7.27 5.42 -14.07
CA HIS A 75 -7.09 4.45 -13.00
C HIS A 75 -5.90 3.52 -13.27
N LEU A 76 -5.72 3.02 -14.49
CA LEU A 76 -4.57 2.20 -14.87
C LEU A 76 -3.24 2.95 -14.67
N PHE A 77 -3.19 4.22 -15.06
CA PHE A 77 -2.00 5.04 -14.85
C PHE A 77 -1.73 5.28 -13.36
N ALA A 78 -2.74 5.74 -12.61
CA ALA A 78 -2.61 6.03 -11.19
C ALA A 78 -2.25 4.78 -10.37
N MET A 79 -2.92 3.66 -10.64
CA MET A 79 -2.65 2.38 -9.97
C MET A 79 -1.27 1.83 -10.35
N GLY A 80 -0.86 1.95 -11.62
CA GLY A 80 0.49 1.60 -12.05
C GLY A 80 1.56 2.33 -11.24
N MET A 81 1.39 3.65 -11.07
CA MET A 81 2.28 4.50 -10.27
C MET A 81 2.23 4.17 -8.77
N LEU A 82 1.04 3.91 -8.22
CA LEU A 82 0.86 3.55 -6.82
C LEU A 82 1.55 2.22 -6.50
N VAL A 83 1.24 1.17 -7.27
CA VAL A 83 1.74 -0.18 -7.04
C VAL A 83 3.26 -0.24 -7.24
N VAL A 84 3.81 0.38 -8.29
CA VAL A 84 5.27 0.40 -8.48
C VAL A 84 5.97 1.09 -7.31
N THR A 85 5.40 2.19 -6.80
CA THR A 85 6.00 2.93 -5.68
C THR A 85 5.98 2.10 -4.39
N LEU A 86 4.84 1.51 -4.04
CA LEU A 86 4.74 0.68 -2.83
C LEU A 86 5.60 -0.58 -2.91
N THR A 87 5.60 -1.26 -4.06
CA THR A 87 6.39 -2.48 -4.25
C THR A 87 7.89 -2.16 -4.28
N HIS A 88 8.29 -1.04 -4.87
CA HIS A 88 9.68 -0.56 -4.80
C HIS A 88 10.13 -0.31 -3.35
N LEU A 89 9.31 0.35 -2.54
CA LEU A 89 9.60 0.52 -1.11
C LEU A 89 9.64 -0.82 -0.38
N MET A 90 8.75 -1.76 -0.72
CA MET A 90 8.75 -3.12 -0.18
C MET A 90 10.05 -3.88 -0.49
N LEU A 91 10.67 -3.66 -1.67
CA LEU A 91 11.96 -4.28 -2.01
C LEU A 91 13.10 -3.84 -1.08
N MET A 92 13.06 -2.59 -0.58
CA MET A 92 14.06 -2.02 0.34
C MET A 92 13.91 -2.48 1.80
N THR A 93 12.87 -3.24 2.13
CA THR A 93 12.63 -3.73 3.51
C THR A 93 13.46 -4.97 3.84
N ASP A 94 13.54 -5.33 5.12
CA ASP A 94 14.23 -6.55 5.58
C ASP A 94 13.34 -7.81 5.52
N PHE A 95 12.19 -7.76 4.85
CA PHE A 95 11.30 -8.93 4.72
C PHE A 95 11.90 -10.01 3.79
N SER A 96 11.41 -11.25 3.96
CA SER A 96 11.83 -12.37 3.12
C SER A 96 11.53 -12.12 1.63
N ILE A 97 12.42 -12.60 0.75
CA ILE A 97 12.26 -12.45 -0.70
C ILE A 97 10.95 -13.07 -1.21
N ARG A 98 10.52 -14.18 -0.63
CA ARG A 98 9.26 -14.85 -1.00
C ARG A 98 8.06 -13.95 -0.72
N LEU A 99 8.01 -13.31 0.46
CA LEU A 99 6.92 -12.40 0.80
C LEU A 99 6.89 -11.17 -0.13
N LYS A 100 8.07 -10.61 -0.44
CA LYS A 100 8.19 -9.49 -1.38
C LYS A 100 7.62 -9.84 -2.75
N ILE A 101 7.99 -11.00 -3.30
CA ILE A 101 7.49 -11.46 -4.60
C ILE A 101 5.99 -11.71 -4.53
N TRP A 102 5.54 -12.53 -3.58
CA TRP A 102 4.12 -12.90 -3.47
C TRP A 102 3.23 -11.67 -3.32
N LEU A 103 3.54 -10.77 -2.39
CA LEU A 103 2.70 -9.62 -2.11
C LEU A 103 2.70 -8.61 -3.27
N SER A 104 3.87 -8.39 -3.90
CA SER A 104 3.97 -7.51 -5.07
C SER A 104 3.19 -8.07 -6.26
N SER A 105 3.38 -9.35 -6.60
CA SER A 105 2.65 -10.01 -7.69
C SER A 105 1.15 -10.03 -7.43
N LEU A 106 0.73 -10.33 -6.20
CA LEU A 106 -0.68 -10.34 -5.83
C LEU A 106 -1.32 -8.96 -6.04
N THR A 107 -0.64 -7.89 -5.64
CA THR A 107 -1.14 -6.51 -5.78
C THR A 107 -1.24 -6.08 -7.25
N TYR A 108 -0.26 -6.44 -8.09
CA TYR A 108 -0.34 -6.15 -9.52
C TYR A 108 -1.50 -6.88 -10.19
N LEU A 109 -1.64 -8.18 -9.90
CA LEU A 109 -2.69 -9.00 -10.48
C LEU A 109 -4.09 -8.56 -10.00
N SER A 110 -4.23 -8.21 -8.72
CA SER A 110 -5.50 -7.71 -8.18
C SER A 110 -5.87 -6.35 -8.78
N ALA A 111 -4.91 -5.45 -9.00
CA ALA A 111 -5.17 -4.15 -9.62
C ALA A 111 -5.69 -4.28 -11.06
N ILE A 112 -5.07 -5.17 -11.84
CA ILE A 112 -5.53 -5.45 -13.22
C ILE A 112 -6.90 -6.15 -13.20
N ALA A 113 -7.08 -7.14 -12.32
CA ALA A 113 -8.35 -7.86 -12.18
C ALA A 113 -9.50 -6.94 -11.75
N ASP A 114 -9.23 -5.99 -10.87
CA ASP A 114 -10.23 -5.04 -10.39
C ASP A 114 -10.71 -4.11 -11.51
N GLU A 115 -9.79 -3.61 -12.33
CA GLU A 115 -10.13 -2.80 -13.50
C GLU A 115 -10.88 -3.64 -14.55
N ALA A 116 -10.38 -4.83 -14.86
CA ALA A 116 -11.01 -5.74 -15.81
C ALA A 116 -12.41 -6.17 -15.37
N GLY A 117 -12.66 -6.29 -14.06
CA GLY A 117 -13.95 -6.69 -13.51
C GLY A 117 -15.10 -5.78 -13.95
N GLY A 118 -14.88 -4.46 -13.98
CA GLY A 118 -15.91 -3.52 -14.45
C GLY A 118 -16.27 -3.72 -15.93
N TRP A 119 -15.26 -3.97 -16.76
CA TRP A 119 -15.44 -4.29 -18.19
C TRP A 119 -16.18 -5.61 -18.39
N LEU A 120 -15.81 -6.65 -17.65
CA LEU A 120 -16.43 -7.96 -17.73
C LEU A 120 -17.91 -7.92 -17.33
N VAL A 121 -18.25 -7.20 -16.26
CA VAL A 121 -19.65 -7.02 -15.83
C VAL A 121 -20.46 -6.31 -16.91
N ARG A 122 -19.89 -5.25 -17.51
CA ARG A 122 -20.60 -4.40 -18.47
C ARG A 122 -20.78 -5.02 -19.85
N PHE A 123 -19.78 -5.73 -20.35
CA PHE A 123 -19.71 -6.16 -21.75
C PHE A 123 -19.71 -7.69 -21.96
N VAL A 124 -19.49 -8.48 -20.91
CA VAL A 124 -19.42 -9.94 -21.05
C VAL A 124 -20.61 -10.61 -20.37
N HIS A 125 -20.72 -10.52 -19.04
CA HIS A 125 -21.82 -11.15 -18.31
C HIS A 125 -22.03 -10.56 -16.90
N PRO A 126 -23.29 -10.37 -16.44
CA PRO A 126 -23.58 -9.84 -15.09
C PRO A 126 -22.97 -10.67 -13.94
N LEU A 127 -22.81 -11.99 -14.13
CA LEU A 127 -22.19 -12.88 -13.11
C LEU A 127 -20.73 -12.53 -12.78
N PHE A 128 -20.03 -11.77 -13.63
CA PHE A 128 -18.70 -11.27 -13.31
C PHE A 128 -18.73 -10.24 -12.16
N ALA A 129 -19.90 -9.86 -11.64
CA ALA A 129 -20.01 -9.05 -10.44
C ALA A 129 -19.32 -9.69 -9.23
N TYR A 130 -19.43 -11.02 -9.08
CA TYR A 130 -18.71 -11.74 -8.02
C TYR A 130 -17.19 -11.66 -8.20
N PHE A 131 -16.72 -11.74 -9.45
CA PHE A 131 -15.30 -11.58 -9.77
C PHE A 131 -14.82 -10.16 -9.46
N LYS A 132 -15.59 -9.13 -9.81
CA LYS A 132 -15.28 -7.73 -9.48
C LYS A 132 -15.19 -7.49 -7.97
N ILE A 133 -16.14 -8.02 -7.18
CA ILE A 133 -16.10 -7.93 -5.71
C ILE A 133 -14.84 -8.63 -5.16
N GLY A 134 -14.56 -9.84 -5.63
CA GLY A 134 -13.36 -10.58 -5.23
C GLY A 134 -12.06 -9.87 -5.58
N ALA A 135 -11.98 -9.29 -6.78
CA ALA A 135 -10.82 -8.53 -7.23
C ALA A 135 -10.62 -7.25 -6.40
N PHE A 136 -11.72 -6.52 -6.13
CA PHE A 136 -11.70 -5.34 -5.27
C PHE A 136 -11.19 -5.66 -3.86
N LEU A 137 -11.77 -6.68 -3.20
CA LEU A 137 -11.33 -7.09 -1.87
C LEU A 137 -9.87 -7.54 -1.87
N LEU A 138 -9.46 -8.33 -2.86
CA LEU A 138 -8.08 -8.79 -2.98
C LEU A 138 -7.12 -7.60 -3.15
N LEU A 139 -7.49 -6.61 -3.94
CA LEU A 139 -6.74 -5.38 -4.14
C LEU A 139 -6.61 -4.60 -2.84
N GLU A 140 -7.74 -4.31 -2.17
CA GLU A 140 -7.80 -3.59 -0.91
C GLU A 140 -6.94 -4.25 0.17
N PHE A 141 -7.06 -5.57 0.36
CA PHE A 141 -6.24 -6.31 1.33
C PHE A 141 -4.76 -6.33 0.95
N SER A 142 -4.43 -6.50 -0.32
CA SER A 142 -3.03 -6.51 -0.78
C SER A 142 -2.35 -5.15 -0.62
N LEU A 143 -3.05 -4.06 -0.93
CA LEU A 143 -2.57 -2.69 -0.72
C LEU A 143 -2.42 -2.37 0.76
N ALA A 144 -3.40 -2.72 1.60
CA ALA A 144 -3.31 -2.55 3.04
C ALA A 144 -2.10 -3.30 3.61
N ALA A 145 -1.88 -4.54 3.17
CA ALA A 145 -0.74 -5.35 3.59
C ALA A 145 0.60 -4.73 3.17
N LEU A 146 0.74 -4.21 1.94
CA LEU A 146 1.94 -3.48 1.50
C LEU A 146 2.17 -2.22 2.33
N LEU A 147 1.12 -1.42 2.51
CA LEU A 147 1.17 -0.17 3.25
C LEU A 147 1.63 -0.41 4.69
N VAL A 148 1.02 -1.39 5.37
CA VAL A 148 1.38 -1.78 6.74
C VAL A 148 2.80 -2.34 6.80
N ALA A 149 3.18 -3.25 5.90
CA ALA A 149 4.50 -3.85 5.88
C ALA A 149 5.60 -2.78 5.71
N VAL A 150 5.47 -1.91 4.72
CA VAL A 150 6.42 -0.84 4.44
C VAL A 150 6.48 0.15 5.62
N THR A 151 5.34 0.56 6.15
CA THR A 151 5.27 1.48 7.29
C THR A 151 5.97 0.90 8.53
N LEU A 152 5.69 -0.37 8.86
CA LEU A 152 6.33 -1.06 9.98
C LEU A 152 7.84 -1.18 9.78
N SER A 153 8.29 -1.50 8.56
CA SER A 153 9.72 -1.56 8.24
C SER A 153 10.40 -0.21 8.46
N LEU A 154 9.77 0.88 8.01
CA LEU A 154 10.32 2.23 8.15
C LEU A 154 10.37 2.69 9.63
N ILE A 155 9.33 2.37 10.40
CA ILE A 155 9.30 2.67 11.85
C ILE A 155 10.37 1.88 12.59
N ARG A 156 10.60 0.61 12.23
CA ARG A 156 11.67 -0.22 12.81
C ARG A 156 13.05 0.33 12.48
N ALA A 157 13.27 0.76 11.23
CA ALA A 157 14.54 1.36 10.79
C ALA A 157 14.87 2.69 11.49
N ARG A 158 13.87 3.41 12.02
CA ARG A 158 14.08 4.64 12.80
C ARG A 158 14.51 4.42 14.24
N LYS A 159 14.27 3.24 14.83
CA LYS A 159 14.69 2.99 16.21
C LYS A 159 16.22 2.88 16.23
N PRO A 160 16.95 3.77 16.93
CA PRO A 160 18.38 3.58 17.07
C PRO A 160 18.62 2.24 17.78
N PRO A 161 19.66 1.47 17.39
CA PRO A 161 20.04 0.29 18.14
C PRO A 161 20.24 0.71 19.60
N ASN A 162 19.51 0.07 20.50
CA ASN A 162 19.55 0.32 21.93
C ASN A 162 21.04 0.26 22.36
N GLN A 163 21.64 1.42 22.67
CA GLN A 163 23.04 1.53 23.12
C GLN A 163 23.25 0.96 24.54
N THR A 164 22.44 -0.01 24.95
CA THR A 164 22.47 -0.61 26.28
C THR A 164 23.66 -1.54 26.51
N ILE A 165 24.44 -1.90 25.49
CA ILE A 165 25.58 -2.83 25.66
C ILE A 165 26.94 -2.10 25.73
N HIS A 166 27.09 -0.87 25.20
CA HIS A 166 28.40 -0.24 25.16
C HIS A 166 28.76 0.56 26.44
N HIS A 167 27.75 1.04 27.18
CA HIS A 167 27.99 1.74 28.45
C HIS A 167 28.35 0.79 29.61
N SER A 168 27.95 -0.49 29.57
CA SER A 168 28.35 -1.46 30.60
C SER A 168 29.83 -1.83 30.49
N LYS A 169 30.35 -2.06 29.28
CA LYS A 169 31.77 -2.37 29.05
C LYS A 169 32.69 -1.21 29.46
N ILE A 170 32.29 0.04 29.20
CA ILE A 170 33.08 1.22 29.59
C ILE A 170 33.08 1.42 31.12
N LYS A 171 31.96 1.19 31.81
CA LYS A 171 31.92 1.21 33.29
C LYS A 171 32.74 0.07 33.91
N ILE A 172 32.69 -1.13 33.35
CA ILE A 172 33.48 -2.28 33.84
C ILE A 172 34.97 -2.02 33.64
N HIS A 173 35.39 -1.51 32.48
CA HIS A 173 36.80 -1.21 32.22
C HIS A 173 37.35 -0.09 33.10
N LYS A 174 36.54 0.95 33.41
CA LYS A 174 36.92 2.01 34.36
C LYS A 174 36.96 1.54 35.81
N LYS A 175 36.06 0.63 36.20
CA LYS A 175 36.04 0.04 37.56
C LYS A 175 37.23 -0.90 37.81
N ILE A 176 37.68 -1.64 36.80
CA ILE A 176 38.87 -2.49 36.90
C ILE A 176 40.15 -1.65 37.01
N LYS A 177 40.25 -0.53 36.29
CA LYS A 177 41.43 0.34 36.35
C LYS A 177 41.58 1.09 37.68
N ASN A 178 40.48 1.43 38.35
CA ASN A 178 40.50 2.14 39.64
C ASN A 178 40.72 1.23 40.87
N HIS A 179 40.82 -0.10 40.70
CA HIS A 179 41.12 -1.04 41.79
C HIS A 179 42.58 -1.54 41.78
N HIS A 180 43.40 -1.03 40.86
CA HIS A 180 44.81 -1.40 40.70
C HIS A 180 45.79 -0.22 40.90
N GLU A 181 45.31 0.92 41.41
CA GLU A 181 46.12 2.03 41.95
C GLU A 181 45.76 2.21 43.43
#